data_AF-A0A956C552-F1
#
_entry.id   AF-A0A956C552-F1
#
_cell.length_a   1.000
_cell.length_b   1.000
_cell.length_c   1.000
_cell.angle_alpha   90.00
_cell.angle_beta   90.00
_cell.angle_gamma   90.00
#
_symmetry.space_group_name_H-M   'P 1'
#
loop_
_entity.id
_entity.type
_entity.pdbx_description
1 polymer ?
#
loop_
_entity_poly.entity_id
_entity_poly.type
_entity_poly.pdbx_seq_one_letter_code
_entity_poly.pdbx_strand_id
1 'polypeptide(L)'
;MTPPLQRPPQVAVARAAGSRYLVTASGVSVGSRVGPAVMLFGGFGLAVAVGVVGVAVGAELESGALVVSSLVVALLVFCATAALQWVAILSGAKGLDRATRQHLAGDSRGVLEVCHRPLRYVFRSDLRTRALYLLGLLAESNAHFDEAADLFDRAARMIPALAAFKWQRHARVLMLCHRAVSLVALGRVEEADAAVRQASQLFPERPTGVFDAIADDTAFGALGVAASLQNLEPGRDPRALLTFACAVVLEARGMPREALELLDRERASLFAGLTSRERALVARLEGRARARLAGTPLRAAGVAPDAVEGADDAWADDVLARRA
;
A
#
# COMPACT_ATOMS: atom_id res chain seq x y z
N MET A 1 12.69 -28.21 43.21
CA MET A 1 12.39 -26.77 43.04
C MET A 1 12.34 -26.49 41.55
N THR A 2 11.14 -26.42 40.99
CA THR A 2 10.88 -26.17 39.56
C THR A 2 10.90 -24.65 39.33
N PRO A 3 11.63 -24.12 38.32
CA PRO A 3 11.59 -22.70 38.03
C PRO A 3 10.18 -22.30 37.59
N PRO A 4 9.67 -21.12 38.00
CA PRO A 4 8.37 -20.64 37.58
C PRO A 4 8.38 -20.41 36.06
N LEU A 5 7.41 -21.01 35.36
CA LEU A 5 7.11 -20.73 33.97
C LEU A 5 6.94 -19.22 33.79
N GLN A 6 7.92 -18.57 33.16
CA GLN A 6 7.79 -17.20 32.67
C GLN A 6 6.58 -17.16 31.75
N ARG A 7 5.52 -16.46 32.16
CA ARG A 7 4.43 -16.12 31.26
C ARG A 7 5.06 -15.39 30.06
N PRO A 8 4.73 -15.77 28.81
CA PRO A 8 5.18 -15.01 27.66
C PRO A 8 4.77 -13.54 27.85
N PRO A 9 5.61 -12.58 27.44
CA PRO A 9 5.28 -11.17 27.56
C PRO A 9 3.91 -10.96 26.95
N GLN A 10 2.97 -10.48 27.76
CA GLN A 10 1.69 -10.01 27.27
C GLN A 10 2.00 -8.82 26.37
N VAL A 11 2.15 -9.07 25.07
CA VAL A 11 2.06 -8.05 24.03
C VAL A 11 0.61 -7.60 24.04
N ALA A 12 0.30 -6.73 25.00
CA ALA A 12 -1.03 -6.26 25.31
C ALA A 12 -1.54 -5.44 24.13
N VAL A 13 -2.25 -6.13 23.23
CA VAL A 13 -3.62 -5.85 22.76
C VAL A 13 -4.10 -4.39 22.92
N ALA A 14 -3.30 -3.42 22.46
CA ALA A 14 -3.76 -2.06 22.15
C ALA A 14 -4.13 -1.93 20.65
N ARG A 15 -4.30 -3.06 19.95
CA ARG A 15 -4.68 -3.13 18.53
C ARG A 15 -6.14 -2.76 18.22
N ALA A 16 -6.94 -2.42 19.22
CA ALA A 16 -8.36 -2.09 19.04
C ALA A 16 -8.64 -0.60 18.76
N ALA A 17 -7.67 0.28 18.95
CA ALA A 17 -7.78 1.67 18.51
C ALA A 17 -7.60 1.68 16.98
N GLY A 18 -8.67 1.93 16.22
CA GLY A 18 -8.61 1.98 14.76
C GLY A 18 -7.56 2.97 14.26
N SER A 19 -6.89 2.65 13.14
CA SER A 19 -5.88 3.53 12.53
C SER A 19 -6.44 4.93 12.30
N ARG A 20 -5.70 5.95 12.73
CA ARG A 20 -6.03 7.37 12.56
C ARG A 20 -6.18 7.73 11.07
N TYR A 21 -5.45 7.05 10.20
CA TYR A 21 -5.52 7.23 8.74
C TYR A 21 -6.77 6.63 8.11
N LEU A 22 -7.51 5.77 8.82
CA LEU A 22 -8.76 5.17 8.34
C LEU A 22 -10.01 5.80 8.96
N VAL A 23 -9.86 6.89 9.70
CA VAL A 23 -10.96 7.63 10.33
C VAL A 23 -11.03 9.02 9.71
N THR A 24 -12.21 9.43 9.23
CA THR A 24 -12.42 10.79 8.73
C THR A 24 -12.40 11.80 9.88
N ALA A 25 -12.29 13.10 9.57
CA ALA A 25 -12.46 14.16 10.56
C ALA A 25 -13.80 14.08 11.33
N SER A 26 -14.83 13.47 10.73
CA SER A 26 -16.13 13.22 11.36
C SER A 26 -16.21 11.93 12.19
N GLY A 27 -15.10 11.22 12.40
CA GLY A 27 -15.05 9.98 13.17
C GLY A 27 -15.52 8.72 12.42
N VAL A 28 -15.78 8.81 11.10
CA VAL A 28 -16.31 7.67 10.32
C VAL A 28 -15.14 6.80 9.84
N SER A 29 -15.22 5.49 10.10
CA SER A 29 -14.26 4.52 9.58
C SER A 29 -14.47 4.29 8.08
N VAL A 30 -13.44 4.56 7.26
CA VAL A 30 -13.46 4.36 5.81
C VAL A 30 -12.92 2.99 5.38
N GLY A 31 -12.51 2.14 6.34
CA GLY A 31 -11.95 0.81 6.04
C GLY A 31 -12.98 -0.19 5.50
N SER A 32 -14.27 0.00 5.82
CA SER A 32 -15.34 -0.93 5.45
C SER A 32 -15.62 -0.94 3.94
N ARG A 33 -15.96 -2.12 3.42
CA ARG A 33 -16.46 -2.31 2.04
C ARG A 33 -17.98 -2.29 1.95
N VAL A 34 -18.68 -2.31 3.09
CA VAL A 34 -20.15 -2.44 3.13
C VAL A 34 -20.81 -1.27 2.42
N GLY A 35 -20.39 -0.03 2.68
CA GLY A 35 -20.95 1.15 2.02
C GLY A 35 -20.85 1.10 0.48
N PRO A 36 -19.63 0.99 -0.08
CA PRO A 36 -19.46 0.83 -1.53
C PRO A 36 -20.20 -0.38 -2.11
N ALA A 37 -20.24 -1.50 -1.39
CA ALA A 37 -20.94 -2.71 -1.83
C ALA A 37 -22.46 -2.49 -1.89
N VAL A 38 -23.05 -1.90 -0.85
CA VAL A 38 -24.48 -1.56 -0.82
C VAL A 38 -24.81 -0.55 -1.92
N MET A 39 -23.94 0.44 -2.16
CA MET A 39 -24.15 1.40 -3.25
C MET A 39 -24.13 0.73 -4.63
N LEU A 40 -23.20 -0.18 -4.87
CA LEU A 40 -23.06 -0.90 -6.16
C LEU A 40 -24.17 -1.94 -6.34
N PHE A 41 -24.24 -2.91 -5.43
CA PHE A 41 -25.14 -4.05 -5.52
C PHE A 41 -26.58 -3.69 -5.14
N GLY A 42 -26.80 -2.68 -4.30
CA GLY A 42 -28.15 -2.20 -3.99
C GLY A 42 -28.81 -1.54 -5.20
N GLY A 43 -28.08 -0.72 -5.96
CA GLY A 43 -28.62 -0.12 -7.19
C GLY A 43 -28.93 -1.17 -8.27
N PHE A 44 -28.02 -2.12 -8.49
CA PHE A 44 -28.26 -3.22 -9.44
C PHE A 44 -29.36 -4.18 -8.96
N GLY A 45 -29.38 -4.51 -7.66
CA GLY A 45 -30.40 -5.36 -7.06
C GLY A 45 -31.78 -4.72 -7.15
N LEU A 46 -31.89 -3.40 -6.91
CA LEU A 46 -33.13 -2.65 -7.07
C LEU A 46 -33.61 -2.67 -8.53
N ALA A 47 -32.71 -2.45 -9.50
CA ALA A 47 -33.06 -2.54 -10.91
C ALA A 47 -33.64 -3.92 -11.27
N VAL A 48 -32.98 -5.00 -10.86
CA VAL A 48 -33.47 -6.37 -11.09
C VAL A 48 -34.81 -6.61 -10.40
N ALA A 49 -34.95 -6.21 -9.14
CA ALA A 49 -36.18 -6.39 -8.38
C ALA A 49 -37.38 -5.65 -9.02
N VAL A 50 -37.20 -4.39 -9.44
CA VAL A 50 -38.24 -3.62 -10.13
C VAL A 50 -38.63 -4.30 -11.44
N GLY A 51 -37.66 -4.78 -12.22
CA GLY A 51 -37.91 -5.50 -13.46
C GLY A 51 -38.71 -6.78 -13.23
N VAL A 52 -38.26 -7.64 -12.30
CA VAL A 52 -38.90 -8.93 -12.01
C VAL A 52 -40.32 -8.74 -11.45
N VAL A 53 -40.49 -7.86 -10.47
CA VAL A 53 -41.79 -7.61 -9.84
C VAL A 53 -42.76 -6.99 -10.84
N GLY A 54 -42.31 -6.00 -11.63
CA GLY A 54 -43.17 -5.35 -12.61
C GLY A 54 -43.58 -6.27 -13.76
N VAL A 55 -42.70 -7.16 -14.21
CA VAL A 55 -43.05 -8.22 -15.17
C VAL A 55 -44.08 -9.18 -14.58
N ALA A 56 -43.86 -9.66 -13.34
CA ALA A 56 -44.77 -10.60 -12.69
C ALA A 56 -46.18 -10.00 -12.47
N VAL A 57 -46.25 -8.78 -11.93
CA VAL A 57 -47.53 -8.08 -11.72
C VAL A 57 -48.18 -7.72 -13.06
N GLY A 58 -47.39 -7.29 -14.04
CA GLY A 58 -47.91 -6.91 -15.35
C GLY A 58 -48.47 -8.09 -16.13
N ALA A 59 -47.86 -9.28 -15.98
CA ALA A 59 -48.37 -10.51 -16.55
C ALA A 59 -49.70 -10.93 -15.89
N GLU A 60 -49.78 -10.87 -14.56
CA GLU A 60 -51.01 -11.21 -13.81
C GLU A 60 -52.18 -10.28 -14.15
N LEU A 61 -51.88 -9.00 -14.42
CA LEU A 61 -52.88 -7.99 -14.81
C LEU A 61 -53.13 -7.92 -16.31
N GLU A 62 -52.50 -8.79 -17.12
CA GLU A 62 -52.53 -8.77 -18.59
C GLU A 62 -52.17 -7.38 -19.20
N SER A 63 -51.36 -6.59 -18.49
CA SER A 63 -51.02 -5.22 -18.86
C SER A 63 -49.63 -5.15 -19.47
N GLY A 64 -49.57 -5.22 -20.80
CA GLY A 64 -48.32 -5.04 -21.53
C GLY A 64 -47.65 -3.69 -21.25
N ALA A 65 -48.43 -2.64 -21.00
CA ALA A 65 -47.91 -1.32 -20.65
C ALA A 65 -47.15 -1.34 -19.30
N LEU A 66 -47.68 -2.04 -18.28
CA LEU A 66 -47.01 -2.17 -16.99
C LEU A 66 -45.67 -2.89 -17.14
N VAL A 67 -45.65 -4.02 -17.85
CA VAL A 67 -44.44 -4.80 -18.14
C VAL A 67 -43.37 -3.91 -18.79
N VAL A 68 -43.71 -3.24 -19.89
CA VAL A 68 -42.78 -2.36 -20.61
C VAL A 68 -42.28 -1.23 -19.70
N SER A 69 -43.17 -0.56 -18.97
CA SER A 69 -42.78 0.53 -18.09
C SER A 69 -41.82 0.09 -16.98
N SER A 70 -42.04 -1.07 -16.36
CA SER A 70 -41.16 -1.61 -15.33
C SER A 70 -39.78 -1.96 -15.86
N LEU A 71 -39.69 -2.51 -17.07
CA LEU A 71 -38.41 -2.83 -17.71
C LEU A 71 -37.63 -1.56 -18.05
N VAL A 72 -38.32 -0.53 -18.54
CA VAL A 72 -37.70 0.79 -18.79
C VAL A 72 -37.18 1.40 -17.48
N VAL A 73 -37.98 1.40 -16.41
CA VAL A 73 -37.54 1.91 -15.10
C VAL A 73 -36.36 1.11 -14.57
N ALA A 74 -36.40 -0.22 -14.63
CA ALA A 74 -35.30 -1.09 -14.23
C ALA A 74 -34.00 -0.76 -15.01
N LEU A 75 -34.09 -0.60 -16.32
CA LEU A 75 -32.96 -0.23 -17.17
C LEU A 75 -32.40 1.16 -16.79
N LEU A 76 -33.26 2.15 -16.54
CA LEU A 76 -32.83 3.48 -16.13
C LEU A 76 -32.11 3.46 -14.78
N VAL A 77 -32.62 2.71 -13.79
CA VAL A 77 -31.96 2.54 -12.48
C VAL A 77 -30.61 1.86 -12.62
N PHE A 78 -30.52 0.83 -13.47
CA PHE A 78 -29.26 0.14 -13.77
C PHE A 78 -28.24 1.11 -14.40
N CYS A 79 -28.63 1.83 -15.45
CA CYS A 79 -27.77 2.78 -16.15
C CYS A 79 -27.31 3.93 -15.23
N ALA A 80 -28.20 4.49 -14.41
CA ALA A 80 -27.86 5.52 -13.45
C ALA A 80 -26.86 5.02 -12.40
N THR A 81 -27.07 3.82 -11.87
CA THR A 81 -26.14 3.18 -10.92
C THR A 81 -24.77 2.96 -11.57
N ALA A 82 -24.74 2.41 -12.78
CA ALA A 82 -23.51 2.18 -13.53
C ALA A 82 -22.75 3.49 -13.80
N ALA A 83 -23.46 4.54 -14.23
CA ALA A 83 -22.87 5.85 -14.48
C ALA A 83 -22.26 6.47 -13.21
N LEU A 84 -22.98 6.43 -12.08
CA LEU A 84 -22.47 6.92 -10.80
C LEU A 84 -21.21 6.17 -10.35
N GLN A 85 -21.17 4.85 -10.55
CA GLN A 85 -20.01 4.02 -10.23
C GLN A 85 -18.82 4.35 -11.12
N TRP A 86 -19.04 4.55 -12.43
CA TRP A 86 -17.98 4.99 -13.34
C TRP A 86 -17.43 6.37 -12.96
N VAL A 87 -18.28 7.32 -12.60
CA VAL A 87 -17.84 8.64 -12.11
C VAL A 87 -17.03 8.51 -10.83
N ALA A 88 -17.44 7.67 -9.88
CA ALA A 88 -16.70 7.41 -8.65
C ALA A 88 -15.32 6.78 -8.92
N ILE A 89 -15.25 5.81 -9.83
CA ILE A 89 -13.99 5.14 -10.24
C ILE A 89 -13.05 6.13 -10.92
N LEU A 90 -13.52 6.89 -11.92
CA LEU A 90 -12.69 7.82 -12.68
C LEU A 90 -12.22 8.99 -11.82
N SER A 91 -13.10 9.55 -10.99
CA SER A 91 -12.72 10.63 -10.06
C SER A 91 -11.76 10.13 -8.98
N GLY A 92 -11.96 8.91 -8.45
CA GLY A 92 -11.06 8.26 -7.51
C GLY A 92 -9.67 8.03 -8.11
N ALA A 93 -9.59 7.48 -9.32
CA ALA A 93 -8.32 7.26 -10.02
C ALA A 93 -7.54 8.56 -10.25
N LYS A 94 -8.18 9.58 -10.83
CA LYS A 94 -7.56 10.91 -11.05
C LYS A 94 -7.12 11.57 -9.75
N GLY A 95 -7.91 11.41 -8.69
CA GLY A 95 -7.57 11.86 -7.34
C GLY A 95 -6.30 11.19 -6.83
N LEU A 96 -6.23 9.87 -6.89
CA LEU A 96 -5.07 9.10 -6.45
C LEU A 96 -3.81 9.43 -7.28
N ASP A 97 -3.92 9.68 -8.58
CA ASP A 97 -2.79 10.17 -9.40
C ASP A 97 -2.25 11.50 -8.91
N ARG A 98 -3.14 12.42 -8.54
CA ARG A 98 -2.74 13.71 -7.95
C ARG A 98 -2.09 13.50 -6.59
N ALA A 99 -2.68 12.67 -5.72
CA ALA A 99 -2.15 12.38 -4.39
C ALA A 99 -0.77 11.71 -4.45
N THR A 100 -0.56 10.75 -5.37
CA THR A 100 0.77 10.14 -5.61
C THR A 100 1.78 11.22 -5.98
N ARG A 101 1.46 12.10 -6.95
CA ARG A 101 2.38 13.18 -7.36
C ARG A 101 2.67 14.16 -6.23
N GLN A 102 1.66 14.55 -5.46
CA GLN A 102 1.82 15.45 -4.31
C GLN A 102 2.74 14.82 -3.25
N HIS A 103 2.47 13.57 -2.88
CA HIS A 103 3.28 12.85 -1.90
C HIS A 103 4.73 12.70 -2.36
N LEU A 104 4.98 12.32 -3.62
CA LEU A 104 6.33 12.22 -4.18
C LEU A 104 7.04 13.57 -4.28
N ALA A 105 6.30 14.67 -4.35
CA ALA A 105 6.85 16.02 -4.26
C ALA A 105 7.09 16.49 -2.81
N GLY A 106 6.84 15.64 -1.81
CA GLY A 106 6.92 15.99 -0.39
C GLY A 106 5.70 16.73 0.16
N ASP A 107 4.71 17.04 -0.69
CA ASP A 107 3.47 17.69 -0.25
C ASP A 107 2.46 16.64 0.22
N SER A 108 2.39 16.49 1.55
CA SER A 108 1.45 15.58 2.20
C SER A 108 0.07 16.21 2.45
N ARG A 109 -0.13 17.50 2.13
CA ARG A 109 -1.40 18.20 2.42
C ARG A 109 -2.51 17.67 1.52
N GLY A 110 -3.62 17.26 2.13
CA GLY A 110 -4.81 16.76 1.41
C GLY A 110 -4.70 15.34 0.86
N VAL A 111 -3.53 14.68 0.92
CA VAL A 111 -3.37 13.27 0.50
C VAL A 111 -4.36 12.36 1.25
N LEU A 112 -4.53 12.60 2.55
CA LEU A 112 -5.47 11.87 3.41
C LEU A 112 -6.91 11.92 2.87
N GLU A 113 -7.43 13.12 2.63
CA GLU A 113 -8.81 13.35 2.17
C GLU A 113 -9.05 12.72 0.79
N VAL A 114 -8.06 12.86 -0.11
CA VAL A 114 -8.13 12.28 -1.45
C VAL A 114 -8.17 10.76 -1.39
N CYS A 115 -7.42 10.13 -0.47
CA CYS A 115 -7.42 8.67 -0.28
C CYS A 115 -8.71 8.16 0.38
N HIS A 116 -9.36 8.95 1.24
CA HIS A 116 -10.63 8.56 1.87
C HIS A 116 -11.78 8.41 0.87
N ARG A 117 -11.80 9.22 -0.19
CA ARG A 117 -12.86 9.18 -1.21
C ARG A 117 -13.02 7.81 -1.90
N PRO A 118 -11.99 7.20 -2.51
CA PRO A 118 -12.12 5.87 -3.10
C PRO A 118 -12.41 4.79 -2.03
N LEU A 119 -11.90 4.94 -0.80
CA LEU A 119 -12.24 4.01 0.27
C LEU A 119 -13.73 4.08 0.68
N ARG A 120 -14.36 5.24 0.54
CA ARG A 120 -15.78 5.42 0.89
C ARG A 120 -16.75 5.05 -0.23
N TYR A 121 -16.39 5.31 -1.49
CA TYR A 121 -17.34 5.25 -2.60
C TYR A 121 -17.00 4.21 -3.67
N VAL A 122 -15.77 3.68 -3.68
CA VAL A 122 -15.33 2.77 -4.73
C VAL A 122 -15.21 1.35 -4.19
N PHE A 123 -15.91 0.41 -4.84
CA PHE A 123 -15.85 -1.01 -4.52
C PHE A 123 -14.59 -1.69 -5.09
N ARG A 124 -14.10 -1.20 -6.24
CA ARG A 124 -12.91 -1.74 -6.94
C ARG A 124 -11.69 -1.85 -6.02
N SER A 125 -11.13 -3.06 -5.93
CA SER A 125 -10.05 -3.36 -5.00
C SER A 125 -8.71 -2.71 -5.35
N ASP A 126 -8.45 -2.44 -6.63
CA ASP A 126 -7.20 -1.80 -7.09
C ASP A 126 -7.05 -0.36 -6.60
N LEU A 127 -8.11 0.45 -6.75
CA LEU A 127 -8.12 1.83 -6.26
C LEU A 127 -8.05 1.90 -4.73
N ARG A 128 -8.72 0.97 -4.05
CA ARG A 128 -8.63 0.87 -2.58
C ARG A 128 -7.24 0.43 -2.12
N THR A 129 -6.62 -0.51 -2.82
CA THR A 129 -5.24 -0.96 -2.55
C THR A 129 -4.27 0.21 -2.67
N ARG A 130 -4.39 1.00 -3.74
CA ARG A 130 -3.58 2.20 -3.94
C ARG A 130 -3.84 3.28 -2.90
N ALA A 131 -5.10 3.50 -2.50
CA ALA A 131 -5.43 4.43 -1.43
C ALA A 131 -4.81 4.00 -0.09
N LEU A 132 -4.92 2.72 0.28
CA LEU A 132 -4.29 2.20 1.51
C LEU A 132 -2.76 2.30 1.45
N TYR A 133 -2.17 2.03 0.29
CA TYR A 133 -0.74 2.19 0.08
C TYR A 133 -0.27 3.63 0.32
N LEU A 134 -0.94 4.61 -0.28
CA LEU A 134 -0.62 6.04 -0.08
C LEU A 134 -0.84 6.49 1.36
N LEU A 135 -1.87 5.98 2.04
CA LEU A 135 -2.04 6.22 3.48
C LEU A 135 -0.91 5.60 4.31
N GLY A 136 -0.41 4.43 3.91
CA GLY A 136 0.77 3.80 4.53
C GLY A 136 2.02 4.66 4.38
N LEU A 137 2.30 5.15 3.16
CA LEU A 137 3.41 6.07 2.91
C LEU A 137 3.28 7.39 3.69
N LEU A 138 2.06 7.91 3.81
CA LEU A 138 1.79 9.09 4.64
C LEU A 138 1.97 8.80 6.14
N ALA A 139 1.57 7.62 6.62
CA ALA A 139 1.82 7.23 8.01
C ALA A 139 3.33 7.09 8.28
N GLU A 140 4.06 6.48 7.36
CA GLU A 140 5.51 6.35 7.42
C GLU A 140 6.23 7.70 7.35
N SER A 141 5.76 8.67 6.56
CA SER A 141 6.30 10.04 6.53
C SER A 141 6.10 10.82 7.81
N ASN A 142 5.10 10.47 8.60
CA ASN A 142 4.85 11.07 9.91
C ASN A 142 5.41 10.22 11.07
N ALA A 143 6.31 9.26 10.79
CA ALA A 143 6.87 8.33 11.78
C ALA A 143 5.83 7.52 12.59
N HIS A 144 4.62 7.35 12.04
CA HIS A 144 3.56 6.51 12.61
C HIS A 144 3.71 5.06 12.14
N PHE A 145 4.86 4.45 12.42
CA PHE A 145 5.29 3.19 11.82
C PHE A 145 4.38 1.99 12.08
N ASP A 146 3.72 1.90 13.25
CA ASP A 146 2.80 0.79 13.54
C ASP A 146 1.56 0.84 12.64
N GLU A 147 1.03 2.04 12.42
CA GLU A 147 -0.07 2.25 11.48
C GLU A 147 0.38 2.05 10.03
N ALA A 148 1.58 2.52 9.66
CA ALA A 148 2.13 2.31 8.33
C ALA A 148 2.25 0.79 8.02
N ALA A 149 2.81 0.01 8.94
CA ALA A 149 2.95 -1.44 8.78
C ALA A 149 1.59 -2.15 8.63
N ASP A 150 0.56 -1.77 9.40
CA ASP A 150 -0.81 -2.31 9.26
C ASP A 150 -1.45 -1.90 7.92
N LEU A 151 -1.28 -0.65 7.49
CA LEU A 151 -1.81 -0.16 6.22
C LEU A 151 -1.18 -0.87 5.02
N PHE A 152 0.14 -1.09 5.01
CA PHE A 152 0.82 -1.83 3.95
C PHE A 152 0.39 -3.31 3.91
N ASP A 153 0.24 -3.94 5.07
CA ASP A 153 -0.26 -5.31 5.19
C ASP A 153 -1.70 -5.45 4.65
N ARG A 154 -2.59 -4.50 5.01
CA ARG A 154 -3.94 -4.42 4.46
C ARG A 154 -3.93 -4.18 2.95
N ALA A 155 -3.08 -3.27 2.45
CA ALA A 155 -2.94 -3.02 1.02
C ALA A 155 -2.51 -4.29 0.27
N ALA A 156 -1.53 -5.02 0.78
CA ALA A 156 -1.01 -6.25 0.17
C ALA A 156 -2.08 -7.36 0.08
N ARG A 157 -2.92 -7.49 1.12
CA ARG A 157 -4.07 -8.41 1.11
C ARG A 157 -5.20 -7.98 0.18
N MET A 158 -5.24 -6.71 -0.22
CA MET A 158 -6.29 -6.17 -1.08
C MET A 158 -5.95 -6.15 -2.57
N ILE A 159 -4.71 -6.52 -2.94
CA ILE A 159 -4.30 -6.66 -4.34
C ILE A 159 -5.32 -7.55 -5.06
N PRO A 160 -5.95 -7.05 -6.15
CA PRO A 160 -6.96 -7.81 -6.88
C PRO A 160 -6.39 -9.10 -7.46
N ALA A 161 -7.06 -10.23 -7.23
CA ALA A 161 -6.68 -11.53 -7.78
C ALA A 161 -6.68 -11.56 -9.33
N LEU A 162 -7.46 -10.68 -9.96
CA LEU A 162 -7.57 -10.55 -11.42
C LEU A 162 -6.53 -9.59 -12.03
N ALA A 163 -5.68 -8.95 -11.23
CA ALA A 163 -4.60 -8.12 -11.78
C ALA A 163 -3.56 -9.00 -12.50
N ALA A 164 -2.87 -8.48 -13.52
CA ALA A 164 -1.80 -9.24 -14.16
C ALA A 164 -0.70 -9.60 -13.15
N PHE A 165 -0.17 -10.82 -13.25
CA PHE A 165 0.73 -11.40 -12.24
C PHE A 165 1.98 -10.54 -12.01
N LYS A 166 2.56 -9.94 -13.05
CA LYS A 166 3.68 -8.98 -12.92
C LYS A 166 3.34 -7.82 -11.98
N TRP A 167 2.20 -7.18 -12.18
CA TRP A 167 1.79 -6.01 -11.39
C TRP A 167 1.35 -6.39 -9.97
N GLN A 168 0.79 -7.60 -9.78
CA GLN A 168 0.55 -8.13 -8.44
C GLN A 168 1.85 -8.29 -7.65
N ARG A 169 2.86 -8.94 -8.25
CA ARG A 169 4.19 -9.13 -7.64
C ARG A 169 4.84 -7.79 -7.34
N HIS A 170 4.87 -6.90 -8.33
CA HIS A 170 5.43 -5.55 -8.19
C HIS A 170 4.80 -4.83 -6.99
N ALA A 171 3.47 -4.70 -6.96
CA ALA A 171 2.75 -4.03 -5.86
C ALA A 171 3.02 -4.68 -4.50
N ARG A 172 3.01 -6.02 -4.44
CA ARG A 172 3.24 -6.76 -3.19
C ARG A 172 4.65 -6.57 -2.67
N VAL A 173 5.66 -6.57 -3.54
CA VAL A 173 7.05 -6.27 -3.16
C VAL A 173 7.14 -4.88 -2.54
N LEU A 174 6.58 -3.86 -3.19
CA LEU A 174 6.62 -2.49 -2.66
C LEU A 174 6.02 -2.40 -1.24
N MET A 175 4.83 -2.97 -1.06
CA MET A 175 4.14 -2.99 0.24
C MET A 175 4.92 -3.75 1.31
N LEU A 176 5.50 -4.91 0.97
CA LEU A 176 6.28 -5.70 1.93
C LEU A 176 7.59 -5.01 2.33
N CYS A 177 8.23 -4.29 1.41
CA CYS A 177 9.47 -3.57 1.68
C CYS A 177 9.22 -2.38 2.63
N HIS A 178 8.23 -1.53 2.33
CA HIS A 178 7.87 -0.41 3.23
C HIS A 178 7.35 -0.91 4.59
N ARG A 179 6.60 -2.02 4.60
CA ARG A 179 6.22 -2.71 5.84
C ARG A 179 7.45 -3.15 6.63
N ALA A 180 8.46 -3.74 5.98
CA ALA A 180 9.67 -4.19 6.66
C ALA A 180 10.43 -3.02 7.30
N VAL A 181 10.60 -1.90 6.58
CA VAL A 181 11.25 -0.69 7.11
C VAL A 181 10.49 -0.16 8.32
N SER A 182 9.16 -0.05 8.21
CA SER A 182 8.31 0.35 9.34
C SER A 182 8.42 -0.61 10.53
N LEU A 183 8.52 -1.92 10.30
CA LEU A 183 8.70 -2.91 11.38
C LEU A 183 10.08 -2.82 12.04
N VAL A 184 11.14 -2.50 11.29
CA VAL A 184 12.47 -2.22 11.85
C VAL A 184 12.43 -1.01 12.78
N ALA A 185 11.78 0.08 12.36
CA ALA A 185 11.61 1.28 13.18
C ALA A 185 10.87 1.00 14.51
N LEU A 186 10.03 -0.03 14.55
CA LEU A 186 9.33 -0.50 15.75
C LEU A 186 10.13 -1.51 16.59
N GLY A 187 11.34 -1.88 16.17
CA GLY A 187 12.14 -2.94 16.81
C GLY A 187 11.63 -4.36 16.53
N ARG A 188 10.64 -4.55 15.63
CA ARG A 188 10.04 -5.85 15.29
C ARG A 188 10.82 -6.55 14.18
N VAL A 189 12.12 -6.76 14.41
CA VAL A 189 13.10 -7.19 13.40
C VAL A 189 12.75 -8.55 12.77
N GLU A 190 12.27 -9.52 13.56
CA GLU A 190 11.87 -10.84 13.04
C GLU A 190 10.72 -10.77 12.03
N GLU A 191 9.74 -9.90 12.27
CA GLU A 191 8.62 -9.70 11.35
C GLU A 191 9.06 -8.94 10.09
N ALA A 192 10.02 -8.02 10.22
CA ALA A 192 10.62 -7.33 9.09
C ALA A 192 11.40 -8.30 8.19
N ASP A 193 12.19 -9.20 8.79
CA ASP A 193 12.93 -10.25 8.07
C ASP A 193 11.97 -11.20 7.34
N ALA A 194 10.87 -11.60 7.99
CA ALA A 194 9.82 -12.39 7.34
C ALA A 194 9.20 -11.65 6.13
N ALA A 195 8.94 -10.34 6.24
CA ALA A 195 8.39 -9.54 5.15
C ALA A 195 9.36 -9.44 3.96
N VAL A 196 10.65 -9.20 4.22
CA VAL A 196 11.69 -9.14 3.19
C VAL A 196 11.89 -10.48 2.51
N ARG A 197 11.91 -11.60 3.26
CA ARG A 197 11.96 -12.96 2.68
C ARG A 197 10.74 -13.25 1.81
N GLN A 198 9.56 -12.83 2.23
CA GLN A 198 8.36 -12.97 1.42
C GLN A 198 8.45 -12.11 0.14
N ALA A 199 9.01 -10.91 0.22
CA ALA A 199 9.21 -10.05 -0.93
C ALA A 199 10.24 -10.62 -1.91
N SER A 200 11.35 -11.18 -1.43
CA SER A 200 12.39 -11.76 -2.27
C SER A 200 11.91 -12.98 -3.05
N GLN A 201 11.04 -13.81 -2.46
CA GLN A 201 10.40 -14.95 -3.13
C GLN A 201 9.51 -14.56 -4.32
N LEU A 202 9.13 -13.28 -4.44
CA LEU A 202 8.33 -12.78 -5.57
C LEU A 202 9.20 -12.44 -6.79
N PHE A 203 10.51 -12.29 -6.63
CA PHE A 203 11.40 -12.08 -7.77
C PHE A 203 11.76 -13.44 -8.39
N PRO A 204 11.52 -13.63 -9.69
CA PRO A 204 11.96 -14.84 -10.37
C PRO A 204 13.49 -14.83 -10.44
N GLU A 205 14.12 -15.98 -10.20
CA GLU A 205 15.60 -16.13 -10.26
C GLU A 205 16.16 -15.85 -11.67
N ARG A 206 15.32 -15.94 -12.71
CA ARG A 206 15.64 -15.60 -14.10
C ARG A 206 14.44 -14.95 -14.78
N PRO A 207 14.62 -13.95 -15.66
CA PRO A 207 13.55 -13.46 -16.51
C PRO A 207 13.04 -14.63 -17.38
N THR A 208 11.80 -15.06 -17.14
CA THR A 208 11.22 -16.27 -17.73
C THR A 208 10.71 -16.01 -19.14
N GLY A 209 11.62 -15.75 -20.09
CA GLY A 209 11.40 -15.86 -21.53
C GLY A 209 10.23 -15.06 -22.13
N VAL A 210 9.92 -15.36 -23.40
CA VAL A 210 8.89 -14.70 -24.23
C VAL A 210 7.47 -14.75 -23.61
N PHE A 211 7.21 -15.71 -22.72
CA PHE A 211 5.90 -15.84 -22.06
C PHE A 211 5.61 -14.71 -21.05
N ASP A 212 6.62 -14.19 -20.35
CA ASP A 212 6.43 -13.00 -19.50
C ASP A 212 6.06 -11.76 -20.34
N ALA A 213 6.58 -11.65 -21.56
CA ALA A 213 6.25 -10.56 -22.48
C ALA A 213 4.83 -10.68 -23.05
N ILE A 214 4.33 -11.90 -23.28
CA ILE A 214 2.96 -12.14 -23.79
C ILE A 214 1.92 -11.98 -22.67
N ALA A 215 2.23 -12.42 -21.45
CA ALA A 215 1.36 -12.26 -20.28
C ALA A 215 1.27 -10.80 -19.78
N ASP A 216 2.19 -9.94 -20.23
CA ASP A 216 2.21 -8.52 -19.88
C ASP A 216 1.17 -7.68 -20.64
N ASP A 217 0.83 -8.05 -21.88
CA ASP A 217 0.01 -7.21 -22.78
C ASP A 217 -1.34 -7.83 -23.19
N THR A 218 -1.59 -9.11 -22.93
CA THR A 218 -2.79 -9.78 -23.47
C THR A 218 -4.04 -9.56 -22.62
N ALA A 219 -4.70 -8.45 -22.95
CA ALA A 219 -6.08 -8.44 -23.44
C ALA A 219 -7.12 -9.23 -22.63
N PHE A 220 -7.80 -8.55 -21.70
CA PHE A 220 -9.26 -8.60 -21.48
C PHE A 220 -9.59 -7.83 -20.19
N GLY A 221 -10.13 -6.61 -20.29
CA GLY A 221 -10.73 -5.85 -19.18
C GLY A 221 -9.82 -5.34 -18.05
N ALA A 222 -8.57 -5.81 -17.94
CA ALA A 222 -7.66 -5.47 -16.83
C ALA A 222 -6.85 -4.17 -17.02
N LEU A 223 -7.00 -3.47 -18.16
CA LEU A 223 -6.24 -2.26 -18.50
C LEU A 223 -6.26 -1.20 -17.40
N GLY A 224 -7.37 -1.08 -16.65
CA GLY A 224 -7.44 -0.15 -15.52
C GLY A 224 -6.77 -0.66 -14.23
N VAL A 225 -6.79 -1.97 -13.98
CA VAL A 225 -6.27 -2.57 -12.74
C VAL A 225 -4.74 -2.58 -12.76
N ALA A 226 -4.16 -3.03 -13.88
CA ALA A 226 -2.72 -3.04 -14.09
C ALA A 226 -2.13 -1.63 -13.96
N ALA A 227 -2.73 -0.65 -14.63
CA ALA A 227 -2.32 0.75 -14.57
C ALA A 227 -2.37 1.30 -13.12
N SER A 228 -3.40 0.97 -12.33
CA SER A 228 -3.47 1.44 -10.95
C SER A 228 -2.37 0.84 -10.06
N LEU A 229 -1.95 -0.40 -10.28
CA LEU A 229 -0.87 -1.03 -9.53
C LEU A 229 0.52 -0.59 -10.01
N GLN A 230 0.69 -0.40 -11.31
CA GLN A 230 1.90 0.19 -11.89
C GLN A 230 2.14 1.62 -11.39
N ASN A 231 1.07 2.37 -11.14
CA ASN A 231 1.12 3.76 -10.67
C ASN A 231 1.16 3.90 -9.13
N LEU A 232 1.48 2.85 -8.38
CA LEU A 232 1.70 2.97 -6.94
C LEU A 232 2.87 3.92 -6.66
N GLU A 233 4.01 3.66 -7.30
CA GLU A 233 5.17 4.54 -7.34
C GLU A 233 5.73 4.56 -8.79
N PRO A 234 5.30 5.52 -9.63
CA PRO A 234 5.70 5.54 -11.03
C PRO A 234 7.22 5.61 -11.20
N GLY A 235 7.78 4.70 -11.99
CA GLY A 235 9.22 4.64 -12.27
C GLY A 235 10.06 3.98 -11.17
N ARG A 236 9.42 3.50 -10.10
CA ARG A 236 10.12 2.82 -9.01
C ARG A 236 10.59 1.43 -9.44
N ASP A 237 11.87 1.13 -9.18
CA ASP A 237 12.40 -0.23 -9.30
C ASP A 237 12.15 -1.01 -7.98
N PRO A 238 11.29 -2.06 -7.99
CA PRO A 238 11.05 -2.87 -6.79
C PRO A 238 12.31 -3.57 -6.28
N ARG A 239 13.28 -3.87 -7.16
CA ARG A 239 14.53 -4.51 -6.76
C ARG A 239 15.37 -3.56 -5.91
N ALA A 240 15.48 -2.30 -6.33
CA ALA A 240 16.15 -1.27 -5.55
C ALA A 240 15.53 -1.13 -4.14
N LEU A 241 14.20 -1.08 -4.07
CA LEU A 241 13.50 -0.98 -2.79
C LEU A 241 13.67 -2.25 -1.93
N LEU A 242 13.66 -3.44 -2.53
CA LEU A 242 13.94 -4.69 -1.82
C LEU A 242 15.36 -4.70 -1.25
N THR A 243 16.37 -4.39 -2.06
CA THR A 243 17.78 -4.29 -1.62
C THR A 243 17.92 -3.31 -0.46
N PHE A 244 17.27 -2.14 -0.55
CA PHE A 244 17.23 -1.16 0.52
C PHE A 244 16.61 -1.74 1.80
N ALA A 245 15.43 -2.34 1.73
CA ALA A 245 14.77 -2.95 2.88
C ALA A 245 15.61 -4.09 3.50
N CYS A 246 16.25 -4.93 2.67
CA CYS A 246 17.21 -5.95 3.12
C CYS A 246 18.35 -5.32 3.92
N ALA A 247 18.97 -4.24 3.43
CA ALA A 247 20.08 -3.59 4.10
C ALA A 247 19.65 -3.01 5.47
N VAL A 248 18.46 -2.40 5.53
CA VAL A 248 17.86 -1.90 6.78
C VAL A 248 17.65 -3.04 7.79
N VAL A 249 17.10 -4.18 7.35
CA VAL A 249 16.91 -5.36 8.22
C VAL A 249 18.25 -5.96 8.68
N LEU A 250 19.24 -6.11 7.78
CA LEU A 250 20.58 -6.63 8.13
C LEU A 250 21.28 -5.74 9.16
N GLU A 251 21.21 -4.41 9.00
CA GLU A 251 21.77 -3.48 9.98
C GLU A 251 21.10 -3.62 11.35
N ALA A 252 19.77 -3.76 11.38
CA ALA A 252 18.99 -3.94 12.60
C ALA A 252 19.31 -5.27 13.31
N ARG A 253 19.62 -6.33 12.54
CA ARG A 253 20.11 -7.63 13.04
C ARG A 253 21.54 -7.60 13.57
N GLY A 254 22.25 -6.47 13.45
CA GLY A 254 23.64 -6.37 13.85
C GLY A 254 24.61 -7.05 12.87
N MET A 255 24.22 -7.11 11.59
CA MET A 255 25.04 -7.63 10.47
C MET A 255 25.50 -6.46 9.57
N PRO A 256 26.30 -5.49 10.09
CA PRO A 256 26.64 -4.28 9.36
C PRO A 256 27.54 -4.54 8.14
N ARG A 257 28.34 -5.61 8.18
CA ARG A 257 29.24 -5.95 7.06
C ARG A 257 28.43 -6.42 5.86
N GLU A 258 27.50 -7.34 6.08
CA GLU A 258 26.61 -7.89 5.06
C GLU A 258 25.70 -6.80 4.49
N ALA A 259 25.23 -5.87 5.31
CA ALA A 259 24.49 -4.70 4.85
C ALA A 259 25.33 -3.83 3.89
N LEU A 260 26.58 -3.52 4.25
CA LEU A 260 27.48 -2.74 3.38
C LEU A 260 27.82 -3.48 2.08
N GLU A 261 28.14 -4.77 2.16
CA GLU A 261 28.44 -5.59 0.97
C GLU A 261 27.24 -5.65 0.00
N LEU A 262 26.01 -5.71 0.52
CA LEU A 262 24.79 -5.67 -0.28
C LEU A 262 24.59 -4.29 -0.94
N LEU A 263 24.73 -3.20 -0.18
CA LEU A 263 24.59 -1.84 -0.68
C LEU A 263 25.63 -1.52 -1.77
N ASP A 264 26.89 -1.95 -1.58
CA ASP A 264 27.95 -1.73 -2.55
C ASP A 264 27.71 -2.52 -3.85
N ARG A 265 27.23 -3.77 -3.76
CA ARG A 265 26.91 -4.59 -4.92
C ARG A 265 25.81 -4.00 -5.80
N GLU A 266 24.80 -3.38 -5.18
CA GLU A 266 23.59 -2.90 -5.86
C GLU A 266 23.54 -1.36 -5.96
N ARG A 267 24.68 -0.68 -5.73
CA ARG A 267 24.79 0.79 -5.64
C ARG A 267 24.16 1.53 -6.83
N ALA A 268 24.34 1.02 -8.05
CA ALA A 268 23.77 1.62 -9.26
C ALA A 268 22.23 1.54 -9.30
N SER A 269 21.64 0.39 -8.92
CA SER A 269 20.19 0.21 -8.85
C SER A 269 19.58 1.07 -7.74
N LEU A 270 20.24 1.14 -6.57
CA LEU A 270 19.81 1.98 -5.45
C LEU A 270 19.80 3.47 -5.82
N PHE A 271 20.84 3.96 -6.51
CA PHE A 271 20.91 5.37 -6.89
C PHE A 271 19.76 5.77 -7.84
N ALA A 272 19.45 4.92 -8.83
CA ALA A 272 18.40 5.16 -9.80
C ALA A 272 16.99 4.91 -9.23
N GLY A 273 16.84 3.96 -8.30
CA GLY A 273 15.55 3.44 -7.87
C GLY A 273 15.01 4.02 -6.56
N LEU A 274 15.81 4.70 -5.74
CA LEU A 274 15.36 5.23 -4.44
C LEU A 274 14.89 6.70 -4.51
N THR A 275 14.09 7.13 -3.54
CA THR A 275 13.74 8.54 -3.31
C THR A 275 14.90 9.28 -2.62
N SER A 276 14.84 10.62 -2.55
CA SER A 276 15.82 11.42 -1.80
C SER A 276 15.92 10.98 -0.34
N ARG A 277 14.77 10.78 0.30
CA ARG A 277 14.65 10.40 1.70
C ARG A 277 15.25 9.02 1.99
N GLU A 278 14.99 8.04 1.14
CA GLU A 278 15.58 6.69 1.31
C GLU A 278 17.08 6.69 1.02
N ARG A 279 17.56 7.50 0.06
CA ARG A 279 18.99 7.69 -0.15
C ARG A 279 19.67 8.32 1.08
N ALA A 280 19.01 9.27 1.74
CA ALA A 280 19.50 9.84 2.99
C ALA A 280 19.61 8.77 4.09
N LEU A 281 18.60 7.91 4.23
CA LEU A 281 18.64 6.77 5.15
C LEU A 281 19.74 5.75 4.78
N VAL A 282 19.95 5.45 3.50
CA VAL A 282 21.07 4.60 3.06
C VAL A 282 22.42 5.19 3.46
N ALA A 283 22.64 6.49 3.24
CA ALA A 283 23.89 7.16 3.62
C ALA A 283 24.15 7.08 5.14
N ARG A 284 23.09 7.28 5.95
CA ARG A 284 23.16 7.14 7.41
C ARG A 284 23.44 5.71 7.84
N LEU A 285 22.76 4.74 7.21
CA LEU A 285 22.97 3.32 7.45
C LEU A 285 24.42 2.92 7.15
N GLU A 286 24.98 3.37 6.02
CA GLU A 286 26.38 3.14 5.68
C GLU A 286 27.34 3.73 6.74
N GLY A 287 27.12 4.99 7.13
CA GLY A 287 27.94 5.66 8.15
C GLY A 287 27.91 4.92 9.49
N ARG A 288 26.71 4.51 9.93
CA ARG A 288 26.50 3.73 11.15
C ARG A 288 27.16 2.36 11.10
N ALA A 289 27.02 1.65 9.98
CA ALA A 289 27.63 0.34 9.77
C ALA A 289 29.17 0.43 9.81
N ARG A 290 29.77 1.41 9.12
CA ARG A 290 31.22 1.65 9.14
C ARG A 290 31.72 2.02 10.54
N ALA A 291 31.02 2.89 11.27
CA ALA A 291 31.40 3.26 12.64
C ALA A 291 31.41 2.04 13.58
N ARG A 292 30.42 1.14 13.48
CA ARG A 292 30.38 -0.10 14.27
C ARG A 292 31.54 -1.03 13.95
N LEU A 293 31.86 -1.21 12.66
CA LEU A 293 32.97 -2.07 12.24
C LEU A 293 34.34 -1.52 12.68
N ALA A 294 34.48 -0.20 12.75
CA ALA A 294 35.69 0.45 13.25
C ALA A 294 35.85 0.37 14.78
N GLY A 295 34.84 -0.10 15.52
CA GLY A 295 34.82 -0.08 16.99
C GLY A 295 34.75 1.34 17.57
N THR A 296 34.49 2.35 16.74
CA THR A 296 34.37 3.74 17.18
C THR A 296 33.07 3.88 17.96
N PRO A 297 33.07 4.43 19.18
CA PRO A 297 31.82 4.76 19.85
C PRO A 297 31.01 5.64 18.90
N LEU A 298 29.74 5.30 18.69
CA LEU A 298 28.76 6.10 17.96
C LEU A 298 28.58 7.43 18.72
N ARG A 299 29.56 8.33 18.65
CA ARG A 299 29.25 9.75 18.71
C ARG A 299 28.29 9.96 17.56
N ALA A 300 27.10 10.49 17.84
CA ALA A 300 26.20 10.96 16.80
C ALA A 300 27.07 11.70 15.79
N ALA A 301 27.31 11.06 14.64
CA ALA A 301 28.22 11.60 13.68
C ALA A 301 27.57 12.93 13.33
N GLY A 302 28.21 14.03 13.72
CA GLY A 302 27.80 15.35 13.30
C GLY A 302 27.93 15.33 11.79
N VAL A 303 26.86 14.92 11.12
CA VAL A 303 26.68 15.16 9.69
C VAL A 303 26.90 16.66 9.59
N ALA A 304 27.85 17.06 8.75
CA ALA A 304 28.18 18.47 8.59
C ALA A 304 26.85 19.24 8.40
N PRO A 305 26.53 20.22 9.26
CA PRO A 305 25.22 20.87 9.32
C PRO A 305 24.82 21.58 8.02
N ASP A 306 25.74 21.68 7.05
CA ASP A 306 25.53 22.32 5.76
C ASP A 306 24.81 21.43 4.74
N ALA A 307 24.56 20.14 5.04
CA ALA A 307 23.84 19.24 4.15
C ALA A 307 22.35 19.15 4.52
N VAL A 308 21.59 20.21 4.22
CA VAL A 308 20.12 20.27 4.22
C VAL A 308 19.48 19.55 5.42
N GLU A 309 19.57 20.17 6.61
CA GLU A 309 18.72 19.83 7.77
C GLU A 309 17.25 19.90 7.35
N GLY A 310 16.67 18.76 7.01
CA GLY A 310 15.32 18.65 6.48
C GLY A 310 14.50 17.59 7.20
N ALA A 311 13.19 17.60 7.03
CA ALA A 311 12.29 16.60 7.63
C ALA A 311 12.69 15.13 7.32
N ASP A 312 13.43 14.89 6.23
CA ASP A 312 13.97 13.59 5.85
C ASP A 312 14.99 13.04 6.87
N ASP A 313 15.72 13.92 7.55
CA ASP A 313 16.72 13.57 8.55
C ASP A 313 16.10 13.00 9.81
N ALA A 314 15.08 13.68 10.35
CA ALA A 314 14.38 13.23 11.55
C ALA A 314 13.75 11.84 11.33
N TRP A 315 13.17 11.60 10.15
CA TRP A 315 12.63 10.28 9.84
C TRP A 315 13.70 9.19 9.80
N ALA A 316 14.85 9.45 9.18
CA ALA A 316 15.90 8.45 9.09
C ALA A 316 16.47 8.11 10.48
N ASP A 317 16.56 9.12 11.37
CA ASP A 317 16.89 8.90 12.78
C ASP A 317 15.85 8.04 13.48
N ASP A 318 14.55 8.31 13.27
CA ASP A 318 13.48 7.52 13.87
C ASP A 318 13.49 6.05 13.41
N VAL A 319 13.81 5.79 12.14
CA VAL A 319 13.94 4.41 11.62
C VAL A 319 15.14 3.69 12.25
N LEU A 320 16.27 4.38 12.42
CA LEU A 320 17.50 3.78 12.95
C LEU A 320 17.59 3.82 14.48
N ALA A 321 16.73 4.58 15.15
CA ALA A 321 16.65 4.68 16.59
C ALA A 321 16.37 3.27 17.15
N ARG A 322 17.37 2.71 17.83
CA ARG A 322 17.22 1.43 18.52
C ARG A 322 16.25 1.65 19.69
N ARG A 323 14.98 1.32 19.48
CA ARG A 323 14.04 1.13 20.59
C ARG A 323 14.36 -0.25 21.17
N ALA A 324 15.26 -0.24 22.16
CA ALA A 324 15.62 -1.41 22.97
C ALA A 324 14.45 -1.83 23.86
#